data_AF-A0A2Z6MMK6-F1
#
_entry.id   AF-A0A2Z6MMK6-F1
#
_cell.length_a   1.000
_cell.length_b   1.000
_cell.length_c   1.000
_cell.angle_alpha   90.00
_cell.angle_beta   90.00
_cell.angle_gamma   90.00
#
_symmetry.space_group_name_H-M   'P 1'
#
loop_
_entity.id
_entity.type
_entity.pdbx_description
1 polymer ?
#
loop_
_entity_poly.entity_id
_entity_poly.type
_entity_poly.pdbx_seq_one_letter_code
_entity_poly.pdbx_strand_id
1 'polypeptide(L)'
;MFFLQLKSNGNEEASQTECCAGLHLQLVESVTRENNWHNNFAKRSEEKPNEQFIAPEDGSDVDPFAELESMLMGGSNFSPKSTCSTSNVALSKALRNLECLLNKSLKSILCDVELQQQLHASLECIGQASHEKVSPNVVKLVQKMTLSIKNLFEDFVMTERVVEDHSNALKQREKIMQLVRDGKNQMESLQKEKIQFGDKAKHLEEEGEKLKESMERCEGEKKKVADEAKNMITETKELMSMINNSKPLYDIALSNQQKLKDNWKSFGTAFANNYGSS
;
A
#
# COMPACT_ATOMS: atom_id res chain seq x y z
N MET A 1 21.49 7.79 -13.62
CA MET A 1 21.44 7.81 -15.08
C MET A 1 22.20 6.60 -15.60
N PHE A 2 21.53 5.47 -15.76
CA PHE A 2 22.02 4.34 -16.55
C PHE A 2 20.79 3.65 -17.14
N PHE A 3 20.62 3.83 -18.45
CA PHE A 3 19.71 3.07 -19.29
C PHE A 3 20.28 1.67 -19.45
N LEU A 4 19.47 0.63 -19.23
CA LEU A 4 19.63 -0.63 -19.96
C LEU A 4 18.30 -1.00 -20.57
N GLN A 5 18.39 -1.16 -21.88
CA GLN A 5 17.34 -1.24 -22.88
C GLN A 5 16.82 -2.68 -22.93
N LEU A 6 15.49 -2.80 -22.96
CA LEU A 6 14.73 -4.03 -23.18
C LEU A 6 15.09 -4.68 -24.53
N LYS A 7 15.20 -6.02 -24.53
CA LYS A 7 14.48 -6.89 -25.48
C LYS A 7 14.67 -8.38 -25.15
N SER A 8 13.59 -9.04 -24.76
CA SER A 8 13.22 -10.33 -25.35
C SER A 8 11.74 -10.62 -25.10
N ASN A 9 11.08 -11.03 -26.18
CA ASN A 9 9.66 -11.27 -26.36
C ASN A 9 9.12 -12.46 -25.53
N GLY A 10 7.85 -12.34 -25.13
CA GLY A 10 6.95 -13.46 -24.86
C GLY A 10 6.61 -13.66 -23.38
N ASN A 11 5.33 -13.51 -23.05
CA ASN A 11 4.70 -13.68 -21.72
C ASN A 11 4.85 -12.53 -20.70
N GLU A 12 4.34 -11.33 -21.03
CA GLU A 12 4.19 -10.24 -20.05
C GLU A 12 2.88 -10.29 -19.23
N GLU A 13 1.87 -11.11 -19.61
CA GLU A 13 0.63 -11.22 -18.83
C GLU A 13 0.75 -12.11 -17.57
N ALA A 14 1.72 -13.01 -17.53
CA ALA A 14 1.92 -13.92 -16.39
C ALA A 14 2.74 -13.28 -15.25
N SER A 15 3.69 -12.39 -15.55
CA SER A 15 4.57 -11.82 -14.53
C SER A 15 3.93 -10.65 -13.76
N GLN A 16 2.97 -9.95 -14.36
CA GLN A 16 2.27 -8.84 -13.69
C GLN A 16 1.18 -9.34 -12.73
N THR A 17 0.56 -10.48 -13.04
CA THR A 17 -0.41 -11.15 -12.15
C THR A 17 0.28 -11.81 -10.95
N GLU A 18 1.48 -12.38 -11.11
CA GLU A 18 2.25 -12.94 -9.98
C GLU A 18 2.74 -11.87 -8.98
N CYS A 19 3.19 -10.70 -9.47
CA CYS A 19 3.64 -9.62 -8.58
C CYS A 19 2.48 -8.98 -7.79
N CYS A 20 1.29 -8.90 -8.39
CA CYS A 20 0.08 -8.45 -7.72
C CYS A 20 -0.47 -9.49 -6.75
N ALA A 21 -0.40 -10.78 -7.06
CA ALA A 21 -0.86 -11.86 -6.19
C ALA A 21 -0.03 -11.99 -4.91
N GLY A 22 1.31 -11.81 -4.99
CA GLY A 22 2.20 -11.84 -3.83
C GLY A 22 1.92 -10.74 -2.81
N LEU A 23 1.63 -9.51 -3.29
CA LEU A 23 1.25 -8.38 -2.43
C LEU A 23 -0.18 -8.53 -1.89
N HIS A 24 -1.11 -9.07 -2.67
CA HIS A 24 -2.48 -9.34 -2.22
C HIS A 24 -2.51 -10.39 -1.10
N LEU A 25 -1.67 -11.43 -1.17
CA LEU A 25 -1.59 -12.46 -0.13
C LEU A 25 -1.03 -11.89 1.18
N GLN A 26 0.01 -11.06 1.11
CA GLN A 26 0.57 -10.39 2.29
C GLN A 26 -0.42 -9.40 2.92
N LEU A 27 -1.20 -8.67 2.11
CA LEU A 27 -2.21 -7.73 2.60
C LEU A 27 -3.43 -8.45 3.21
N VAL A 28 -3.88 -9.54 2.57
CA VAL A 28 -4.99 -10.36 3.09
C VAL A 28 -4.59 -11.05 4.39
N GLU A 29 -3.36 -11.55 4.52
CA GLU A 29 -2.82 -12.12 5.75
C GLU A 29 -2.63 -11.09 6.86
N SER A 30 -2.30 -9.83 6.54
CA SER A 30 -2.20 -8.76 7.54
C SER A 30 -3.57 -8.29 8.01
N VAL A 31 -4.55 -8.16 7.09
CA VAL A 31 -5.92 -7.77 7.42
C VAL A 31 -6.65 -8.87 8.19
N THR A 32 -6.44 -10.15 7.86
CA THR A 32 -7.00 -11.26 8.66
C THR A 32 -6.33 -11.37 10.03
N ARG A 33 -5.02 -11.06 10.18
CA ARG A 33 -4.37 -10.95 11.50
C ARG A 33 -4.93 -9.79 12.33
N GLU A 34 -5.18 -8.63 11.74
CA GLU A 34 -5.80 -7.49 12.43
C GLU A 34 -7.24 -7.78 12.85
N ASN A 35 -8.05 -8.40 11.99
CA ASN A 35 -9.42 -8.80 12.34
C ASN A 35 -9.48 -9.87 13.43
N ASN A 36 -8.49 -10.77 13.48
CA ASN A 36 -8.37 -11.75 14.57
C ASN A 36 -7.90 -11.09 15.88
N TRP A 37 -7.06 -10.04 15.79
CA TRP A 37 -6.66 -9.24 16.95
C TRP A 37 -7.82 -8.40 17.51
N HIS A 38 -8.61 -7.74 16.65
CA HIS A 38 -9.80 -7.01 17.08
C HIS A 38 -10.90 -7.93 17.65
N ASN A 39 -11.09 -9.13 17.09
CA ASN A 39 -12.00 -10.12 17.67
C ASN A 39 -11.51 -10.69 19.02
N ASN A 40 -10.19 -10.83 19.21
CA ASN A 40 -9.62 -11.26 20.50
C ASN A 40 -9.60 -10.13 21.55
N PHE A 41 -9.50 -8.87 21.12
CA PHE A 41 -9.61 -7.70 22.00
C PHE A 41 -11.07 -7.44 22.41
N ALA A 42 -12.02 -7.58 21.48
CA ALA A 42 -13.45 -7.49 21.76
C ALA A 42 -13.93 -8.64 22.68
N LYS A 43 -13.41 -9.86 22.50
CA LYS A 43 -13.66 -10.97 23.43
C LYS A 43 -13.00 -10.76 24.80
N ARG A 44 -11.82 -10.13 24.88
CA ARG A 44 -11.20 -9.76 26.17
C ARG A 44 -11.89 -8.60 26.88
N SER A 45 -12.67 -7.77 26.18
CA SER A 45 -13.46 -6.69 26.80
C SER A 45 -14.85 -7.13 27.28
N GLU A 46 -15.33 -8.31 26.89
CA GLU A 46 -16.62 -8.86 27.35
C GLU A 46 -16.50 -9.98 28.40
N GLU A 47 -15.29 -10.49 28.66
CA GLU A 47 -15.03 -11.23 29.90
C GLU A 47 -14.99 -10.23 31.06
N LYS A 48 -16.12 -10.13 31.77
CA LYS A 48 -16.16 -9.54 33.12
C LYS A 48 -14.93 -10.02 33.89
N PRO A 49 -14.19 -9.14 34.58
CA PRO A 49 -13.14 -9.59 35.47
C PRO A 49 -13.80 -10.54 36.46
N ASN A 50 -13.39 -11.81 36.43
CA ASN A 50 -13.82 -12.78 37.41
C ASN A 50 -13.26 -12.26 38.73
N GLU A 51 -14.11 -11.58 39.50
CA GLU A 51 -13.88 -11.15 40.88
C GLU A 51 -13.70 -12.40 41.75
N GLN A 52 -12.58 -13.11 41.57
CA GLN A 52 -11.91 -13.72 42.69
C GLN A 52 -11.05 -12.63 43.29
N PHE A 53 -11.71 -11.82 44.12
CA PHE A 53 -11.08 -11.20 45.27
C PHE A 53 -10.29 -12.30 45.98
N ILE A 54 -9.00 -12.40 45.65
CA ILE A 54 -8.03 -12.86 46.63
C ILE A 54 -8.18 -11.81 47.73
N ALA A 55 -8.75 -12.24 48.87
CA ALA A 55 -8.82 -11.42 50.05
C ALA A 55 -7.45 -10.76 50.24
N PRO A 56 -7.38 -9.45 50.51
CA PRO A 56 -6.12 -8.89 50.95
C PRO A 56 -5.80 -9.64 52.24
N GLU A 57 -4.81 -10.53 52.18
CA GLU A 57 -4.13 -10.90 53.40
C GLU A 57 -3.71 -9.58 54.04
N ASP A 58 -4.00 -9.50 55.34
CA ASP A 58 -3.82 -8.38 56.25
C ASP A 58 -2.34 -7.97 56.33
N GLY A 59 -1.81 -7.50 55.20
CA GLY A 59 -0.52 -6.87 55.04
C GLY A 59 -0.76 -5.42 55.33
N SER A 60 -0.67 -5.07 56.61
CA SER A 60 -0.92 -3.71 57.08
C SER A 60 -0.21 -2.69 56.19
N ASP A 61 -1.01 -1.91 55.44
CA ASP A 61 -0.62 -0.71 54.69
C ASP A 61 -0.28 0.41 55.68
N VAL A 62 0.69 0.11 56.54
CA VAL A 62 1.22 1.07 57.49
C VAL A 62 2.19 1.90 56.70
N ASP A 63 1.74 3.08 56.30
CA ASP A 63 2.60 4.12 55.72
C ASP A 63 3.89 4.19 56.56
N PRO A 64 5.04 3.80 55.98
CA PRO A 64 6.29 3.76 56.71
C PRO A 64 6.72 5.16 57.20
N PHE A 65 6.19 6.24 56.60
CA PHE A 65 6.39 7.61 57.08
C PHE A 65 5.52 7.93 58.30
N ALA A 66 4.31 7.38 58.41
CA ALA A 66 3.46 7.52 59.59
C ALA A 66 4.00 6.75 60.81
N GLU A 67 4.56 5.54 60.61
CA GLU A 67 5.22 4.79 61.70
C GLU A 67 6.51 5.53 62.15
N LEU A 68 7.26 6.12 61.20
CA LEU A 68 8.45 6.94 61.46
C LEU A 68 8.12 8.17 62.34
N GLU A 69 7.06 8.90 61.99
CA GLU A 69 6.62 10.08 62.73
C GLU A 69 6.17 9.74 64.15
N SER A 70 5.50 8.59 64.33
CA SER A 70 5.11 8.08 65.65
C SER A 70 6.31 7.69 66.54
N MET A 71 7.38 7.14 65.94
CA MET A 71 8.59 6.74 66.66
C MET A 71 9.46 7.93 67.06
N LEU A 72 9.49 8.99 66.25
CA LEU A 72 10.22 10.22 66.54
C LEU A 72 9.51 11.08 67.60
N MET A 73 8.18 11.09 67.60
CA MET A 73 7.37 11.92 68.50
C MET A 73 7.00 11.24 69.84
N GLY A 74 7.10 9.91 69.92
CA GLY A 74 6.78 9.13 71.13
C GLY A 74 7.93 8.94 72.14
N GLY A 75 9.12 9.49 71.89
CA GLY A 75 10.34 9.25 72.68
C GLY A 75 10.61 10.29 73.77
N SER A 76 10.30 9.93 75.01
CA SER A 76 10.64 10.66 76.25
C SER A 76 12.14 11.01 76.40
N ASN A 77 12.42 12.28 76.72
CA ASN A 77 13.56 12.87 77.45
C ASN A 77 14.92 12.11 77.41
N PHE A 78 15.80 12.47 76.47
CA PHE A 78 17.23 12.14 76.56
C PHE A 78 18.03 13.25 77.26
N SER A 79 18.56 12.91 78.44
CA SER A 79 19.57 13.69 79.18
C SER A 79 20.98 13.42 78.63
N PRO A 80 21.88 14.42 78.47
CA PRO A 80 23.13 14.23 77.75
C PRO A 80 24.29 13.92 78.70
N LYS A 81 24.96 12.77 78.49
CA LYS A 81 26.42 12.65 78.62
C LYS A 81 26.87 11.30 78.07
N SER A 82 27.31 11.29 76.82
CA SER A 82 28.07 10.20 76.24
C SER A 82 29.05 10.80 75.25
N THR A 83 30.33 10.56 75.49
CA THR A 83 31.44 10.94 74.60
C THR A 83 31.22 10.39 73.19
N CYS A 84 31.37 11.27 72.20
CA CYS A 84 31.21 10.98 70.78
C CYS A 84 32.16 9.86 70.34
N SER A 85 31.62 8.65 70.13
CA SER A 85 32.34 7.57 69.45
C SER A 85 32.37 7.84 67.95
N THR A 86 33.46 7.47 67.28
CA THR A 86 33.69 7.63 65.83
C THR A 86 32.52 7.11 64.97
N SER A 87 31.73 6.12 65.44
CA SER A 87 30.57 5.59 64.71
C SER A 87 29.39 6.58 64.58
N ASN A 88 29.24 7.54 65.50
CA ASN A 88 28.14 8.51 65.48
C ASN A 88 28.34 9.58 64.39
N VAL A 89 29.60 9.95 64.11
CA VAL A 89 29.97 10.88 63.03
C VAL A 89 29.74 10.24 61.66
N ALA A 90 30.09 8.96 61.50
CA ALA A 90 29.86 8.21 60.26
C ALA A 90 28.35 8.06 59.95
N LEU A 91 27.54 7.76 60.97
CA LEU A 91 26.09 7.65 60.85
C LEU A 91 25.43 8.98 60.42
N SER A 92 25.79 10.09 61.07
CA SER A 92 25.27 11.42 60.71
C SER A 92 25.63 11.82 59.28
N LYS A 93 26.86 11.50 58.84
CA LYS A 93 27.29 11.74 57.45
C LYS A 93 26.50 10.88 56.45
N ALA A 94 26.24 9.62 56.77
CA ALA A 94 25.45 8.72 55.92
C ALA A 94 23.99 9.18 55.80
N LEU A 95 23.37 9.66 56.89
CA LEU A 95 22.01 10.20 56.87
C LEU A 95 21.90 11.48 56.02
N ARG A 96 22.86 12.41 56.13
CA ARG A 96 22.91 13.60 55.26
C ARG A 96 23.09 13.24 53.78
N ASN A 97 23.92 12.24 53.49
CA ASN A 97 24.11 11.78 52.13
C ASN A 97 22.81 11.22 51.55
N LEU A 98 22.07 10.43 52.33
CA LEU A 98 20.76 9.93 51.94
C LEU A 98 19.74 11.05 51.73
N GLU A 99 19.67 12.03 52.62
CA GLU A 99 18.83 13.22 52.45
C GLU A 99 19.16 13.96 51.15
N CYS A 100 20.45 14.13 50.84
CA CYS A 100 20.89 14.75 49.59
C CYS A 100 20.54 13.91 48.35
N LEU A 101 20.68 12.59 48.43
CA LEU A 101 20.36 11.66 47.35
C LEU A 101 18.86 11.56 47.09
N LEU A 102 18.03 11.52 48.15
CA LEU A 102 16.57 11.48 48.04
C LEU A 102 15.98 12.74 47.40
N ASN A 103 16.71 13.86 47.43
CA ASN A 103 16.34 15.08 46.70
C ASN A 103 16.68 15.03 45.19
N LYS A 104 17.34 13.96 44.72
CA LYS A 104 17.63 13.74 43.30
C LYS A 104 16.58 12.83 42.66
N SER A 105 16.42 12.91 41.34
CA SER A 105 15.53 11.99 40.62
C SER A 105 16.09 10.57 40.59
N LEU A 106 15.22 9.56 40.65
CA LEU A 106 15.61 8.15 40.53
C LEU A 106 16.43 7.88 39.27
N LYS A 107 16.05 8.50 38.16
CA LYS A 107 16.80 8.42 36.89
C LYS A 107 18.22 8.97 37.03
N SER A 108 18.40 10.12 37.68
CA SER A 108 19.72 10.70 37.92
C SER A 108 20.58 9.79 38.79
N ILE A 109 20.00 9.14 39.80
CA ILE A 109 20.73 8.22 40.67
C ILE A 109 21.09 6.94 39.90
N LEU A 110 20.18 6.40 39.09
CA LEU A 110 20.40 5.19 38.31
C LEU A 110 21.43 5.34 37.19
N CYS A 111 21.53 6.53 36.58
CA CYS A 111 22.47 6.77 35.49
C CYS A 111 23.88 7.17 35.95
N ASP A 112 24.07 7.45 37.24
CA ASP A 112 25.32 7.96 37.79
C ASP A 112 25.94 6.97 38.78
N VAL A 113 27.05 6.35 38.38
CA VAL A 113 27.76 5.33 39.16
C VAL A 113 28.22 5.87 40.52
N GLU A 114 28.61 7.14 40.60
CA GLU A 114 29.05 7.75 41.86
C GLU A 114 27.87 7.93 42.82
N LEU A 115 26.69 8.30 42.32
CA LEU A 115 25.48 8.41 43.14
C LEU A 115 24.96 7.05 43.60
N GLN A 116 25.03 6.02 42.75
CA GLN A 116 24.70 4.65 43.16
C GLN A 116 25.63 4.17 44.27
N GLN A 117 26.94 4.37 44.11
CA GLN A 117 27.92 3.99 45.12
C GLN A 117 27.74 4.78 46.41
N GLN A 118 27.46 6.08 46.33
CA GLN A 118 27.18 6.92 47.50
C GLN A 118 25.91 6.46 48.23
N LEU A 119 24.86 6.05 47.49
CA LEU A 119 23.64 5.51 48.06
C LEU A 119 23.90 4.17 48.76
N HIS A 120 24.58 3.24 48.09
CA HIS A 120 24.95 1.94 48.64
C HIS A 120 25.79 2.07 49.90
N ALA A 121 26.85 2.88 49.86
CA ALA A 121 27.73 3.12 51.01
C ALA A 121 26.99 3.77 52.18
N SER A 122 26.04 4.68 51.90
CA SER A 122 25.24 5.32 52.94
C SER A 122 24.26 4.34 53.58
N LEU A 123 23.58 3.51 52.79
CA LEU A 123 22.70 2.46 53.31
C LEU A 123 23.47 1.39 54.10
N GLU A 124 24.65 0.99 53.63
CA GLU A 124 25.51 0.02 54.31
C GLU A 124 26.04 0.58 55.64
N CYS A 125 26.53 1.82 55.67
CA CYS A 125 27.00 2.46 56.90
C CYS A 125 25.89 2.57 57.96
N ILE A 126 24.65 2.86 57.55
CA ILE A 126 23.53 2.93 58.47
C ILE A 126 23.15 1.52 58.97
N GLY A 127 23.16 0.52 58.09
CA GLY A 127 22.94 -0.89 58.46
C GLY A 127 24.01 -1.46 59.40
N GLN A 128 25.26 -1.02 59.29
CA GLN A 128 26.33 -1.42 60.22
C GLN A 128 26.18 -0.73 61.58
N ALA A 129 25.76 0.54 61.61
CA ALA A 129 25.54 1.28 62.86
C ALA A 129 24.41 0.68 63.72
N SER A 130 23.44 -0.02 63.12
CA SER A 130 22.37 -0.71 63.84
C SER A 130 22.82 -1.85 64.77
N HIS A 131 24.07 -2.31 64.68
CA HIS A 131 24.59 -3.41 65.51
C HIS A 131 25.33 -2.96 66.78
N GLU A 132 25.65 -1.66 66.92
CA GLU A 132 26.38 -1.11 68.07
C GLU A 132 25.61 0.06 68.70
N LYS A 133 24.90 -0.18 69.81
CA LYS A 133 24.26 0.84 70.68
C LYS A 133 23.10 1.68 70.08
N VAL A 134 22.49 1.28 68.98
CA VAL A 134 21.34 1.98 68.36
C VAL A 134 20.01 1.33 68.79
N SER A 135 18.96 2.15 68.99
CA SER A 135 17.62 1.67 69.38
C SER A 135 17.02 0.69 68.35
N PRO A 136 16.40 -0.42 68.76
CA PRO A 136 15.79 -1.42 67.87
C PRO A 136 14.81 -0.82 66.85
N ASN A 137 14.11 0.25 67.22
CA ASN A 137 13.17 0.96 66.36
C ASN A 137 13.85 1.63 65.16
N VAL A 138 15.03 2.22 65.39
CA VAL A 138 15.84 2.84 64.34
C VAL A 138 16.39 1.77 63.38
N VAL A 139 16.78 0.61 63.91
CA VAL A 139 17.21 -0.52 63.08
C VAL A 139 16.10 -1.00 62.14
N LYS A 140 14.90 -1.21 62.69
CA LYS A 140 13.72 -1.65 61.92
C LYS A 140 13.36 -0.65 60.82
N LEU A 141 13.42 0.63 61.14
CA LEU A 141 13.19 1.71 60.18
C LEU A 141 14.21 1.67 59.02
N VAL A 142 15.50 1.58 59.34
CA VAL A 142 16.57 1.57 58.33
C VAL A 142 16.41 0.37 57.40
N GLN A 143 16.09 -0.80 57.96
CA GLN A 143 15.82 -2.00 57.16
C GLN A 143 14.62 -1.80 56.23
N LYS A 144 13.50 -1.24 56.73
CA LYS A 144 12.32 -0.91 55.92
C LYS A 144 12.65 0.08 54.81
N MET A 145 13.37 1.17 55.11
CA MET A 145 13.79 2.16 54.12
C MET A 145 14.71 1.53 53.07
N THR A 146 15.65 0.69 53.48
CA THR A 146 16.56 0.00 52.56
C THR A 146 15.80 -0.91 51.60
N LEU A 147 14.84 -1.69 52.11
CA LEU A 147 13.99 -2.55 51.29
C LEU A 147 13.10 -1.73 50.34
N SER A 148 12.46 -0.68 50.85
CA SER A 148 11.60 0.19 50.04
C SER A 148 12.36 0.86 48.90
N ILE A 149 13.57 1.36 49.17
CA ILE A 149 14.45 1.96 48.14
C ILE A 149 14.86 0.92 47.09
N LYS A 150 15.22 -0.31 47.50
CA LYS A 150 15.57 -1.38 46.56
C LYS A 150 14.41 -1.75 45.64
N ASN A 151 13.23 -1.98 46.22
CA ASN A 151 12.02 -2.29 45.46
C ASN A 151 11.69 -1.16 44.48
N LEU A 152 11.80 0.10 44.91
CA LEU A 152 11.57 1.26 44.04
C LEU A 152 12.51 1.29 42.82
N PHE A 153 13.78 0.91 42.98
CA PHE A 153 14.70 0.82 41.85
C PHE A 153 14.36 -0.33 40.91
N GLU A 154 14.02 -1.50 41.45
CA GLU A 154 13.58 -2.65 40.65
C GLU A 154 12.34 -2.30 39.83
N ASP A 155 11.34 -1.68 40.48
CA ASP A 155 10.10 -1.22 39.86
C ASP A 155 10.38 -0.15 38.79
N PHE A 156 11.26 0.80 39.06
CA PHE A 156 11.62 1.84 38.09
C PHE A 156 12.29 1.24 36.84
N VAL A 157 13.26 0.34 37.02
CA VAL A 157 13.97 -0.30 35.90
C VAL A 157 13.04 -1.22 35.10
N MET A 158 12.11 -1.90 35.77
CA MET A 158 11.08 -2.69 35.09
C MET A 158 10.14 -1.77 34.28
N THR A 159 9.69 -0.68 34.87
CA THR A 159 8.80 0.29 34.22
C THR A 159 9.48 0.98 33.04
N GLU A 160 10.76 1.36 33.15
CA GLU A 160 11.50 2.00 32.05
C GLU A 160 11.61 1.05 30.84
N ARG A 161 11.89 -0.24 31.06
CA ARG A 161 11.89 -1.26 29.99
C ARG A 161 10.53 -1.39 29.33
N VAL A 162 9.46 -1.47 30.13
CA VAL A 162 8.09 -1.53 29.61
C VAL A 162 7.77 -0.29 28.77
N VAL A 163 8.15 0.91 29.21
CA VAL A 163 7.92 2.15 28.46
C VAL A 163 8.69 2.17 27.13
N GLU A 164 9.94 1.69 27.13
CA GLU A 164 10.75 1.59 25.92
C GLU A 164 10.14 0.61 24.91
N ASP A 165 9.69 -0.56 25.36
CA ASP A 165 8.99 -1.54 24.52
C ASP A 165 7.72 -0.96 23.90
N HIS A 166 6.91 -0.24 24.68
CA HIS A 166 5.71 0.43 24.17
C HIS A 166 6.06 1.54 23.16
N SER A 167 7.12 2.32 23.40
CA SER A 167 7.59 3.34 22.46
C SER A 167 8.01 2.72 21.12
N ASN A 168 8.71 1.60 21.17
CA ASN A 168 9.13 0.86 19.98
C ASN A 168 7.94 0.28 19.22
N ALA A 169 6.96 -0.30 19.94
CA ALA A 169 5.72 -0.79 19.35
C ALA A 169 4.91 0.33 18.66
N LEU A 170 4.81 1.50 19.30
CA LEU A 170 4.15 2.68 18.71
C LEU A 170 4.84 3.15 17.43
N LYS A 171 6.19 3.21 17.41
CA LYS A 171 6.95 3.55 16.20
C LYS A 171 6.69 2.57 15.06
N GLN A 172 6.58 1.26 15.34
CA GLN A 172 6.26 0.27 14.32
C GLN A 172 4.81 0.43 13.81
N ARG A 173 3.86 0.68 14.71
CA ARG A 173 2.47 0.94 14.34
C ARG A 173 2.33 2.16 13.43
N GLU A 174 3.06 3.24 13.70
CA GLU A 174 3.06 4.43 12.84
C GLU A 174 3.56 4.11 11.42
N LYS A 175 4.62 3.30 11.30
CA LYS A 175 5.14 2.84 9.99
C LYS A 175 4.09 2.04 9.22
N ILE A 176 3.41 1.11 9.89
CA ILE A 176 2.34 0.31 9.29
C ILE A 176 1.19 1.23 8.83
N MET A 177 0.80 2.20 9.66
CA MET A 177 -0.26 3.14 9.32
C MET A 177 0.10 3.99 8.09
N GLN A 178 1.37 4.38 7.94
CA GLN A 178 1.83 5.06 6.74
C GLN A 178 1.73 4.16 5.50
N LEU A 179 2.15 2.90 5.58
CA LEU A 179 2.01 1.94 4.48
C LEU A 179 0.55 1.73 4.08
N VAL A 180 -0.37 1.67 5.05
CA VAL A 180 -1.81 1.57 4.78
C VAL A 180 -2.33 2.80 4.05
N ARG A 181 -1.89 4.01 4.44
CA ARG A 181 -2.25 5.26 3.73
C ARG A 181 -1.74 5.25 2.29
N ASP A 182 -0.49 4.85 2.09
CA ASP A 182 0.13 4.80 0.76
C ASP A 182 -0.56 3.76 -0.13
N GLY A 183 -0.83 2.57 0.40
CA GLY A 183 -1.58 1.52 -0.29
C GLY A 183 -2.99 1.95 -0.68
N LYS A 184 -3.69 2.67 0.20
CA LYS A 184 -5.01 3.23 -0.11
C LYS A 184 -4.94 4.22 -1.27
N ASN A 185 -3.99 5.14 -1.27
CA ASN A 185 -3.81 6.11 -2.36
C ASN A 185 -3.50 5.43 -3.70
N GLN A 186 -2.67 4.37 -3.68
CA GLN A 186 -2.39 3.57 -4.88
C GLN A 186 -3.65 2.88 -5.42
N MET A 187 -4.45 2.27 -4.54
CA MET A 187 -5.71 1.63 -4.91
C MET A 187 -6.69 2.61 -5.55
N GLU A 188 -6.84 3.82 -4.99
CA GLU A 188 -7.68 4.86 -5.56
C GLU A 188 -7.19 5.30 -6.96
N SER A 189 -5.87 5.37 -7.16
CA SER A 189 -5.28 5.67 -8.47
C SER A 189 -5.58 4.58 -9.49
N LEU A 190 -5.37 3.31 -9.13
CA LEU A 190 -5.67 2.16 -9.99
C LEU A 190 -7.16 2.08 -10.34
N GLN A 191 -8.04 2.44 -9.40
CA GLN A 191 -9.48 2.46 -9.66
C GLN A 191 -9.86 3.53 -10.70
N LYS A 192 -9.25 4.71 -10.65
CA LYS A 192 -9.45 5.76 -11.67
C LYS A 192 -8.96 5.31 -13.04
N GLU A 193 -7.78 4.70 -13.09
CA GLU A 193 -7.20 4.17 -14.32
C GLU A 193 -8.08 3.05 -14.93
N LYS A 194 -8.61 2.15 -14.10
CA LYS A 194 -9.55 1.12 -14.52
C LYS A 194 -10.81 1.71 -15.16
N ILE A 195 -11.38 2.77 -14.59
CA ILE A 195 -12.54 3.47 -15.17
C ILE A 195 -12.16 4.05 -16.54
N GLN A 196 -11.00 4.73 -16.63
CA GLN A 196 -10.52 5.31 -17.89
C GLN A 196 -10.33 4.26 -18.99
N PHE A 197 -9.77 3.10 -18.66
CA PHE A 197 -9.65 2.01 -19.63
C PHE A 197 -11.00 1.43 -20.03
N GLY A 198 -11.95 1.32 -19.11
CA GLY A 198 -13.32 0.92 -19.41
C GLY A 198 -14.00 1.86 -20.42
N ASP A 199 -13.83 3.17 -20.26
CA ASP A 199 -14.41 4.16 -21.19
C ASP A 199 -13.73 4.10 -22.57
N LYS A 200 -12.40 3.96 -22.62
CA LYS A 200 -11.66 3.77 -23.87
C LYS A 200 -12.09 2.49 -24.61
N ALA A 201 -12.32 1.40 -23.89
CA ALA A 201 -12.74 0.14 -24.48
C ALA A 201 -14.12 0.28 -25.15
N LYS A 202 -15.08 0.94 -24.49
CA LYS A 202 -16.40 1.22 -25.07
C LYS A 202 -16.30 2.07 -26.34
N HIS A 203 -15.47 3.11 -26.32
CA HIS A 203 -15.25 3.94 -27.52
C HIS A 203 -14.70 3.14 -28.70
N LEU A 204 -13.72 2.26 -28.45
CA LEU A 204 -13.15 1.40 -29.48
C LEU A 204 -14.16 0.37 -30.00
N GLU A 205 -15.06 -0.12 -29.15
CA GLU A 205 -16.16 -1.00 -29.56
C GLU A 205 -17.11 -0.28 -30.52
N GLU A 206 -17.53 0.94 -30.20
CA GLU A 206 -18.36 1.78 -31.07
C GLU A 206 -17.69 2.12 -32.42
N GLU A 207 -16.39 2.43 -32.41
CA GLU A 207 -15.62 2.65 -33.64
C GLU A 207 -15.50 1.36 -34.47
N GLY A 208 -15.33 0.21 -33.81
CA GLY A 208 -15.30 -1.10 -34.44
C GLY A 208 -16.61 -1.42 -35.16
N GLU A 209 -17.76 -1.14 -34.53
CA GLU A 209 -19.08 -1.32 -35.14
C GLU A 209 -19.27 -0.41 -36.36
N LYS A 210 -18.94 0.89 -36.24
CA LYS A 210 -19.02 1.83 -37.37
C LYS A 210 -18.14 1.41 -38.55
N LEU A 211 -16.93 0.91 -38.27
CA LEU A 211 -16.03 0.43 -39.31
C LEU A 211 -16.62 -0.81 -40.01
N LYS A 212 -17.18 -1.75 -39.24
CA LYS A 212 -17.84 -2.94 -39.78
C LYS A 212 -18.99 -2.57 -40.72
N GLU A 213 -19.87 -1.67 -40.30
CA GLU A 213 -20.97 -1.17 -41.14
C GLU A 213 -20.45 -0.53 -42.45
N SER A 214 -19.37 0.25 -42.37
CA SER A 214 -18.75 0.86 -43.55
C SER A 214 -18.15 -0.18 -44.50
N MET A 215 -17.56 -1.25 -43.97
CA MET A 215 -17.01 -2.34 -44.77
C MET A 215 -18.12 -3.11 -45.50
N GLU A 216 -19.21 -3.44 -44.82
CA GLU A 216 -20.36 -4.13 -45.41
C GLU A 216 -20.98 -3.30 -46.55
N ARG A 217 -21.09 -1.98 -46.38
CA ARG A 217 -21.55 -1.06 -47.44
C ARG A 217 -20.63 -1.09 -48.65
N CYS A 218 -19.32 -0.97 -48.45
CA CYS A 218 -18.33 -1.00 -49.54
C CYS A 218 -18.37 -2.33 -50.30
N GLU A 219 -18.55 -3.45 -49.59
CA GLU A 219 -18.68 -4.77 -50.21
C GLU A 219 -19.95 -4.89 -51.07
N GLY A 220 -21.06 -4.32 -50.60
CA GLY A 220 -22.30 -4.19 -51.37
C GLY A 220 -22.11 -3.38 -52.66
N GLU A 221 -21.48 -2.21 -52.57
CA GLU A 221 -21.18 -1.36 -53.73
C GLU A 221 -20.25 -2.04 -54.72
N LYS A 222 -19.19 -2.70 -54.24
CA LYS A 222 -18.26 -3.48 -55.06
C LYS A 222 -18.99 -4.56 -55.87
N LYS A 223 -19.93 -5.28 -55.24
CA LYS A 223 -20.73 -6.31 -55.92
C LYS A 223 -21.61 -5.70 -57.01
N LYS A 224 -22.28 -4.57 -56.71
CA LYS A 224 -23.11 -3.85 -57.68
C LYS A 224 -22.31 -3.43 -58.92
N VAL A 225 -21.15 -2.79 -58.71
CA VAL A 225 -20.26 -2.38 -59.80
C VAL A 225 -19.76 -3.57 -60.61
N ALA A 226 -19.43 -4.68 -59.95
CA ALA A 226 -19.00 -5.90 -60.63
C ALA A 226 -20.10 -6.48 -61.54
N ASP A 227 -21.36 -6.43 -61.11
CA ASP A 227 -22.49 -6.92 -61.91
C ASP A 227 -22.85 -5.96 -63.06
N GLU A 228 -22.80 -4.64 -62.83
CA GLU A 228 -22.92 -3.63 -63.90
C GLU A 228 -21.84 -3.82 -64.98
N ALA A 229 -20.59 -4.06 -64.57
CA ALA A 229 -19.48 -4.33 -65.50
C ALA A 229 -19.70 -5.60 -66.33
N LYS A 230 -20.20 -6.69 -65.73
CA LYS A 230 -20.54 -7.92 -66.48
C LYS A 230 -21.65 -7.66 -67.51
N ASN A 231 -22.66 -6.87 -67.15
CA ASN A 231 -23.75 -6.51 -68.05
C ASN A 231 -23.22 -5.72 -69.25
N MET A 232 -22.44 -4.66 -69.01
CA MET A 232 -21.81 -3.85 -70.07
C MET A 232 -20.91 -4.68 -71.01
N ILE A 233 -20.14 -5.63 -70.45
CA ILE A 233 -19.33 -6.56 -71.26
C ILE A 233 -20.22 -7.42 -72.17
N THR A 234 -21.36 -7.86 -71.67
CA THR A 234 -22.31 -8.70 -72.43
C THR A 234 -22.94 -7.89 -73.56
N GLU A 235 -23.46 -6.70 -73.28
CA GLU A 235 -24.01 -5.78 -74.29
C GLU A 235 -22.98 -5.41 -75.36
N THR A 236 -21.74 -5.14 -74.95
CA THR A 236 -20.64 -4.82 -75.88
C THR A 236 -20.34 -6.00 -76.82
N LYS A 237 -20.36 -7.24 -76.31
CA LYS A 237 -20.17 -8.44 -77.13
C LYS A 237 -21.31 -8.63 -78.14
N GLU A 238 -22.55 -8.38 -77.73
CA GLU A 238 -23.72 -8.46 -78.62
C GLU A 238 -23.64 -7.42 -79.74
N LEU A 239 -23.36 -6.15 -79.39
CA LEU A 239 -23.16 -5.07 -80.36
C LEU A 239 -22.04 -5.39 -81.35
N MET A 240 -20.90 -5.88 -80.85
CA MET A 240 -19.78 -6.28 -81.71
C MET A 240 -20.16 -7.42 -82.66
N SER A 241 -20.97 -8.38 -82.22
CA SER A 241 -21.53 -9.44 -83.08
C SER A 241 -22.43 -8.86 -84.18
N MET A 242 -23.34 -7.93 -83.85
CA MET A 242 -24.20 -7.25 -84.83
C MET A 242 -23.39 -6.46 -85.87
N ILE A 243 -22.33 -5.75 -85.44
CA ILE A 243 -21.43 -5.03 -86.34
C ILE A 243 -20.71 -6.00 -87.28
N ASN A 244 -20.17 -7.11 -86.75
CA ASN A 244 -19.49 -8.12 -87.56
C ASN A 244 -20.42 -8.78 -88.57
N ASN A 245 -21.69 -9.02 -88.21
CA ASN A 245 -22.69 -9.61 -89.10
C ASN A 245 -23.21 -8.62 -90.16
N SER A 246 -23.25 -7.32 -89.85
CA SER A 246 -23.72 -6.29 -90.79
C SER A 246 -22.66 -5.85 -91.81
N LYS A 247 -21.37 -5.96 -91.47
CA LYS A 247 -20.27 -5.55 -92.36
C LYS A 247 -20.30 -6.23 -93.74
N PRO A 248 -20.45 -7.57 -93.87
CA PRO A 248 -20.59 -8.21 -95.18
C PRO A 248 -21.83 -7.75 -95.95
N LEU A 249 -22.95 -7.50 -95.25
CA LEU A 249 -24.19 -7.00 -95.88
C LEU A 249 -23.98 -5.61 -96.47
N TYR A 250 -23.28 -4.74 -95.74
CA TYR A 250 -22.91 -3.41 -96.22
C TYR A 250 -21.96 -3.49 -97.43
N ASP A 251 -20.93 -4.34 -97.37
CA ASP A 251 -19.99 -4.54 -98.48
C ASP A 251 -20.72 -5.04 -99.75
N ILE A 252 -21.68 -5.95 -99.60
CA ILE A 252 -22.55 -6.43 -100.69
C ILE A 252 -23.40 -5.29 -101.26
N ALA A 253 -24.04 -4.50 -100.40
CA ALA A 253 -24.88 -3.37 -100.82
C ALA A 253 -24.06 -2.31 -101.59
N LEU A 254 -22.85 -2.00 -101.11
CA LEU A 254 -21.92 -1.08 -101.77
C LEU A 254 -21.49 -1.60 -103.14
N SER A 255 -21.15 -2.91 -103.24
CA SER A 255 -20.81 -3.56 -104.50
C SER A 255 -21.97 -3.50 -105.51
N ASN A 256 -23.20 -3.77 -105.06
CA ASN A 256 -24.39 -3.69 -105.90
C ASN A 256 -24.69 -2.26 -106.37
N GLN A 257 -24.51 -1.26 -105.50
CA GLN A 257 -24.64 0.15 -105.86
C GLN A 257 -23.65 0.54 -106.96
N GLN A 258 -22.38 0.10 -106.85
CA GLN A 258 -21.36 0.38 -107.85
C GLN A 258 -21.71 -0.26 -109.20
N LYS A 259 -22.16 -1.53 -109.21
CA LYS A 259 -22.64 -2.21 -110.43
C LYS A 259 -23.79 -1.45 -111.11
N LEU A 260 -24.77 -0.99 -110.32
CA LEU A 260 -25.90 -0.20 -110.85
C LEU A 260 -25.42 1.11 -111.49
N LYS A 261 -24.46 1.79 -110.86
CA LYS A 261 -23.85 3.02 -111.39
C LYS A 261 -23.13 2.76 -112.72
N ASP A 262 -22.37 1.66 -112.81
CA ASP A 262 -21.64 1.27 -114.03
C ASP A 262 -22.61 0.87 -115.16
N ASN A 263 -23.67 0.13 -114.83
CA ASN A 263 -24.74 -0.22 -115.76
C ASN A 263 -25.46 1.04 -116.29
N TRP A 264 -25.80 1.98 -115.41
CA TRP A 264 -26.44 3.25 -115.79
C TRP A 264 -25.55 4.08 -116.74
N LYS A 265 -24.25 4.18 -116.43
CA LYS A 265 -23.28 4.86 -117.30
C LYS A 265 -23.16 4.19 -118.67
N SER A 266 -23.13 2.85 -118.69
CA SER A 266 -23.09 2.06 -119.93
C SER A 266 -24.35 2.28 -120.76
N PHE A 267 -25.52 2.28 -120.12
CA PHE A 267 -26.80 2.60 -120.75
C PHE A 267 -26.80 4.02 -121.35
N GLY A 268 -26.38 5.03 -120.59
CA GLY A 268 -26.29 6.41 -121.09
C GLY A 268 -25.36 6.54 -122.31
N THR A 269 -24.25 5.81 -122.32
CA THR A 269 -23.32 5.77 -123.47
C THR A 269 -23.96 5.10 -124.69
N ALA A 270 -24.62 3.95 -124.50
CA ALA A 270 -25.32 3.26 -125.57
C ALA A 270 -26.49 4.09 -126.15
N PHE A 271 -27.22 4.80 -125.29
CA PHE A 271 -28.29 5.70 -125.69
C PHE A 271 -27.76 6.86 -126.53
N ALA A 272 -26.70 7.53 -126.09
CA ALA A 272 -26.05 8.62 -126.83
C ALA A 272 -25.56 8.16 -128.22
N ASN A 273 -24.97 6.96 -128.31
CA ASN A 273 -24.48 6.40 -129.58
C ASN A 273 -25.59 6.03 -130.57
N ASN A 274 -26.76 5.60 -130.10
CA ASN A 274 -27.86 5.16 -130.98
C ASN A 274 -28.85 6.26 -131.36
N TYR A 275 -28.97 7.32 -130.54
CA TYR A 275 -30.01 8.35 -130.71
C TYR A 275 -29.48 9.80 -130.67
N GLY A 276 -28.18 10.00 -130.45
CA GLY A 276 -27.56 11.32 -130.27
C GLY A 276 -26.88 11.92 -131.51
N SER A 277 -26.98 11.31 -132.69
CA SER A 277 -26.48 11.89 -133.94
C SER A 277 -27.64 12.40 -134.80
N SER A 278 -27.93 13.69 -134.64
CA SER A 278 -28.60 14.52 -135.66
C SER A 278 -27.55 15.28 -136.44
#